data_AF-A0A9P8W5R9-F1
#
_entry.id   AF-A0A9P8W5R9-F1
#
_cell.length_a   1.000
_cell.length_b   1.000
_cell.length_c   1.000
_cell.angle_alpha   90.00
_cell.angle_beta   90.00
_cell.angle_gamma   90.00
#
_symmetry.space_group_name_H-M   'P 1'
#
loop_
_entity.id
_entity.type
_entity.pdbx_description
1 polymer ?
#
loop_
_entity_poly.entity_id
_entity_poly.type
_entity_poly.pdbx_seq_one_letter_code
_entity_poly.pdbx_strand_id
1 'polypeptide(L)'
;MGNDRAQFFRDLFFSTKKIPTGSVNDYYKEASRGAVSFTGEVIGPITLPRKMTDYAGGQSGMGPEPNARTMARDTINAIKATQNLDAYDINGDKYVDTFVVVHAGGGAEQGADPNKIWSLQWNIVNPVEVGSVKVFAFLTIPEDCSLGLACHELGHLIFSWPDFYDGDNWPDNSEGSGKWDLMGSGSWNGSPGGSRPAHPSAWCKMKQGWVNIINDTENGTIKLADVKTSGDVHRLWQNGDATGAEYFLLENRQQIMYDTDLPGNGLLGE
;
A
#
# COMPACT_ATOMS: atom_id res chain seq x y z
N MET A 1 -6.18 20.26 -9.81
CA MET A 1 -6.71 19.07 -10.49
C MET A 1 -8.01 19.43 -11.20
N GLY A 2 -8.27 18.93 -12.42
CA GLY A 2 -9.57 19.07 -13.09
C GLY A 2 -10.57 17.96 -12.68
N ASN A 3 -11.85 18.10 -13.05
CA ASN A 3 -12.88 17.07 -12.77
C ASN A 3 -12.50 15.67 -13.28
N ASP A 4 -11.74 15.61 -14.38
CA ASP A 4 -11.24 14.35 -14.97
C ASP A 4 -10.30 13.58 -14.04
N ARG A 5 -9.54 14.28 -13.16
CA ARG A 5 -8.66 13.62 -12.19
C ARG A 5 -9.43 13.04 -11.01
N ALA A 6 -10.48 13.71 -10.55
CA ALA A 6 -11.33 13.14 -9.51
C ALA A 6 -11.99 11.84 -9.99
N GLN A 7 -12.45 11.81 -11.25
CA GLN A 7 -12.97 10.59 -11.85
C GLN A 7 -11.91 9.51 -12.00
N PHE A 8 -10.68 9.86 -12.40
CA PHE A 8 -9.58 8.90 -12.43
C PHE A 8 -9.38 8.24 -11.07
N PHE A 9 -9.35 9.00 -9.96
CA PHE A 9 -9.12 8.40 -8.64
C PHE A 9 -10.31 7.57 -8.17
N ARG A 10 -11.54 7.93 -8.52
CA ARG A 10 -12.70 7.04 -8.30
C ARG A 10 -12.51 5.70 -9.01
N ASP A 11 -12.01 5.75 -10.25
CA ASP A 11 -11.77 4.54 -11.04
C ASP A 11 -10.57 3.74 -10.51
N LEU A 12 -9.47 4.41 -10.19
CA LEU A 12 -8.26 3.80 -9.68
C LEU A 12 -8.49 3.09 -8.36
N PHE A 13 -9.24 3.67 -7.43
CA PHE A 13 -9.45 3.07 -6.11
C PHE A 13 -10.62 2.08 -6.07
N PHE A 14 -11.75 2.41 -6.70
CA PHE A 14 -13.03 1.76 -6.38
C PHE A 14 -13.67 1.00 -7.54
N SER A 15 -13.16 1.12 -8.77
CA SER A 15 -13.79 0.43 -9.90
C SER A 15 -13.62 -1.09 -9.82
N THR A 16 -14.28 -1.81 -10.72
CA THR A 16 -14.07 -3.24 -10.92
C THR A 16 -13.94 -3.50 -12.41
N LYS A 17 -12.82 -4.06 -12.84
CA LYS A 17 -12.53 -4.41 -14.24
C LYS A 17 -12.77 -3.28 -15.25
N LYS A 18 -12.59 -2.02 -14.81
CA LYS A 18 -12.75 -0.84 -15.67
C LYS A 18 -11.44 -0.41 -16.31
N ILE A 19 -10.36 -0.40 -15.53
CA ILE A 19 -9.01 -0.10 -16.00
C ILE A 19 -8.39 -1.41 -16.52
N PRO A 20 -7.76 -1.44 -17.71
CA PRO A 20 -7.19 -2.67 -18.27
C PRO A 20 -6.15 -3.35 -17.39
N THR A 21 -5.38 -2.57 -16.62
CA THR A 21 -4.40 -3.03 -15.64
C THR A 21 -5.01 -3.22 -14.24
N GLY A 22 -6.31 -2.95 -14.10
CA GLY A 22 -7.06 -3.04 -12.86
C GLY A 22 -6.98 -1.80 -11.97
N SER A 23 -7.79 -1.84 -10.92
CA SER A 23 -7.89 -0.84 -9.84
C SER A 23 -7.31 -1.41 -8.53
N VAL A 24 -7.16 -0.58 -7.50
CA VAL A 24 -6.81 -1.00 -6.13
C VAL A 24 -7.80 -2.06 -5.63
N ASN A 25 -9.09 -1.83 -5.86
CA ASN A 25 -10.12 -2.78 -5.49
C ASN A 25 -10.00 -4.12 -6.25
N ASP A 26 -9.70 -4.10 -7.56
CA ASP A 26 -9.43 -5.32 -8.32
C ASP A 26 -8.19 -6.07 -7.77
N TYR A 27 -7.11 -5.32 -7.51
CA TYR A 27 -5.85 -5.84 -6.98
C TYR A 27 -6.03 -6.54 -5.64
N TYR A 28 -6.58 -5.85 -4.64
CA TYR A 28 -6.73 -6.44 -3.32
C TYR A 28 -7.79 -7.53 -3.29
N LYS A 29 -8.83 -7.46 -4.12
CA LYS A 29 -9.79 -8.55 -4.24
C LYS A 29 -9.12 -9.83 -4.76
N GLU A 30 -8.18 -9.72 -5.70
CA GLU A 30 -7.39 -10.86 -6.17
C GLU A 30 -6.39 -11.32 -5.11
N ALA A 31 -5.55 -10.41 -4.59
CA ALA A 31 -4.48 -10.72 -3.64
C ALA A 31 -4.98 -11.32 -2.33
N SER A 32 -6.16 -10.89 -1.86
CA SER A 32 -6.82 -11.37 -0.64
C SER A 32 -7.81 -12.51 -0.87
N ARG A 33 -7.93 -13.01 -2.10
CA ARG A 33 -8.91 -14.06 -2.47
C ARG A 33 -10.36 -13.66 -2.11
N GLY A 34 -10.67 -12.38 -2.24
CA GLY A 34 -12.00 -11.81 -2.00
C GLY A 34 -12.28 -11.36 -0.57
N ALA A 35 -11.30 -11.43 0.35
CA ALA A 35 -11.48 -10.98 1.72
C ALA A 35 -11.52 -9.44 1.87
N VAL A 36 -10.96 -8.72 0.90
CA VAL A 36 -10.88 -7.24 0.91
C VAL A 36 -11.59 -6.65 -0.30
N SER A 37 -12.32 -5.56 -0.06
CA SER A 37 -12.88 -4.68 -1.09
C SER A 37 -12.87 -3.23 -0.62
N PHE A 38 -12.77 -2.30 -1.56
CA PHE A 38 -12.67 -0.87 -1.29
C PHE A 38 -13.88 -0.09 -1.81
N THR A 39 -14.43 0.77 -0.96
CA THR A 39 -15.45 1.76 -1.31
C THR A 39 -15.11 3.07 -0.62
N GLY A 40 -15.45 4.20 -1.24
CA GLY A 40 -15.20 5.50 -0.64
C GLY A 40 -15.58 6.65 -1.57
N GLU A 41 -15.09 7.83 -1.22
CA GLU A 41 -15.37 9.08 -1.93
C GLU A 41 -14.07 9.79 -2.31
N VAL A 42 -14.11 10.48 -3.46
CA VAL A 42 -13.07 11.44 -3.85
C VAL A 42 -13.64 12.84 -3.73
N ILE A 43 -13.01 13.64 -2.87
CA ILE A 43 -13.40 15.02 -2.55
C ILE A 43 -12.36 15.96 -3.15
N GLY A 44 -12.84 16.97 -3.88
CA GLY A 44 -11.99 17.99 -4.49
C GLY A 44 -12.18 18.14 -6.01
N PRO A 45 -11.33 18.94 -6.69
CA PRO A 45 -10.10 19.56 -6.17
C PRO A 45 -10.32 20.55 -5.03
N ILE A 46 -9.32 20.68 -4.15
CA ILE A 46 -9.28 21.66 -3.07
C ILE A 46 -7.97 22.44 -3.15
N THR A 47 -8.04 23.76 -3.01
CA THR A 47 -6.85 24.61 -2.89
C THR A 47 -6.50 24.77 -1.41
N LEU A 48 -5.32 24.28 -1.03
CA LEU A 48 -4.79 24.42 0.32
C LEU A 48 -4.15 25.81 0.54
N PRO A 49 -4.01 26.28 1.80
CA PRO A 49 -3.57 27.64 2.08
C PRO A 49 -2.08 27.91 1.85
N ARG A 50 -1.25 26.88 1.64
CA ARG A 50 0.21 27.00 1.47
C ARG A 50 0.65 26.46 0.11
N LYS A 51 1.85 26.84 -0.33
CA LYS A 51 2.43 26.29 -1.56
C LYS A 51 2.93 24.87 -1.31
N MET A 52 3.00 24.06 -2.38
CA MET A 52 3.56 22.70 -2.32
C MET A 52 4.96 22.68 -1.69
N THR A 53 5.82 23.63 -2.07
CA THR A 53 7.18 23.77 -1.54
C THR A 53 7.22 24.01 -0.03
N ASP A 54 6.21 24.68 0.52
CA ASP A 54 6.14 24.94 1.96
C ASP A 54 5.83 23.64 2.70
N TYR A 55 4.97 22.78 2.14
CA TYR A 55 4.71 21.45 2.69
C TYR A 55 5.85 20.46 2.47
N ALA A 56 6.60 20.59 1.36
CA ALA A 56 7.74 19.72 1.12
C ALA A 56 8.92 20.07 2.02
N GLY A 57 9.10 21.36 2.34
CA GLY A 57 10.10 21.84 3.29
C GLY A 57 11.55 21.53 2.91
N GLY A 58 11.82 21.22 1.63
CA GLY A 58 13.14 20.77 1.16
C GLY A 58 13.56 19.40 1.70
N GLN A 59 12.61 18.63 2.26
CA GLN A 59 12.82 17.30 2.83
C GLN A 59 11.65 16.38 2.51
N SER A 60 11.07 16.58 1.32
CA SER A 60 9.94 15.82 0.77
C SER A 60 8.73 15.65 1.68
N GLY A 61 8.50 16.61 2.60
CA GLY A 61 7.40 16.58 3.56
C GLY A 61 7.64 15.71 4.79
N MET A 62 8.84 15.18 4.97
CA MET A 62 9.26 14.37 6.12
C MET A 62 10.01 15.17 7.20
N GLY A 63 10.31 16.44 6.91
CA GLY A 63 11.02 17.36 7.78
C GLY A 63 10.17 18.02 8.88
N PRO A 64 10.72 19.06 9.54
CA PRO A 64 9.98 19.91 10.46
C PRO A 64 8.75 20.56 9.82
N GLU A 65 7.76 20.94 10.63
CA GLU A 65 6.57 21.62 10.11
C GLU A 65 6.90 23.03 9.57
N PRO A 66 6.26 23.49 8.48
CA PRO A 66 5.21 22.80 7.71
C PRO A 66 5.73 21.60 6.90
N ASN A 67 4.99 20.49 6.95
CA ASN A 67 5.36 19.21 6.33
C ASN A 67 4.12 18.45 5.81
N ALA A 68 4.24 17.16 5.46
CA ALA A 68 3.11 16.33 5.01
C ALA A 68 1.97 16.23 6.04
N ARG A 69 2.27 16.23 7.36
CA ARG A 69 1.22 16.30 8.40
C ARG A 69 0.49 17.63 8.38
N THR A 70 1.19 18.72 8.10
CA THR A 70 0.54 20.03 7.92
C THR A 70 -0.35 20.04 6.68
N MET A 71 0.05 19.39 5.59
CA MET A 71 -0.80 19.20 4.41
C MET A 71 -2.06 18.40 4.75
N ALA A 72 -1.95 17.29 5.46
CA ALA A 72 -3.08 16.48 5.89
C ALA A 72 -4.03 17.28 6.81
N ARG A 73 -3.50 17.99 7.82
CA ARG A 73 -4.31 18.84 8.71
C ARG A 73 -5.03 19.96 7.96
N ASP A 74 -4.36 20.63 7.03
CA ASP A 74 -4.99 21.67 6.22
C ASP A 74 -6.09 21.10 5.33
N THR A 75 -5.87 19.92 4.75
CA THR A 75 -6.86 19.21 3.94
C THR A 75 -8.10 18.89 4.78
N ILE A 76 -7.91 18.32 5.97
CA ILE A 76 -9.02 18.01 6.90
C ILE A 76 -9.75 19.30 7.31
N ASN A 77 -9.01 20.36 7.65
CA ASN A 77 -9.61 21.64 8.02
C ASN A 77 -10.41 22.29 6.88
N ALA A 78 -10.02 22.07 5.62
CA ALA A 78 -10.73 22.58 4.46
C ALA A 78 -12.07 21.86 4.21
N ILE A 79 -12.19 20.59 4.62
CA ILE A 79 -13.40 19.78 4.37
C ILE A 79 -14.30 19.59 5.58
N LYS A 80 -13.78 19.72 6.82
CA LYS A 80 -14.49 19.32 8.04
C LYS A 80 -15.82 20.04 8.31
N ALA A 81 -16.03 21.21 7.69
CA ALA A 81 -17.26 21.99 7.83
C ALA A 81 -18.36 21.54 6.86
N THR A 82 -18.02 20.81 5.80
CA THR A 82 -18.94 20.43 4.72
C THR A 82 -19.09 18.91 4.54
N GLN A 83 -18.17 18.13 5.09
CA GLN A 83 -18.12 16.68 4.93
C GLN A 83 -18.44 15.99 6.24
N ASN A 84 -19.25 14.93 6.17
CA ASN A 84 -19.43 14.00 7.27
C ASN A 84 -18.56 12.76 7.00
N LEU A 85 -17.67 12.42 7.95
CA LEU A 85 -16.78 11.28 7.85
C LEU A 85 -17.19 10.10 8.75
N ASP A 86 -18.33 10.18 9.46
CA ASP A 86 -18.82 9.12 10.35
C ASP A 86 -18.98 7.77 9.62
N ALA A 87 -19.30 7.79 8.32
CA ALA A 87 -19.47 6.57 7.52
C ALA A 87 -18.15 5.81 7.25
N TYR A 88 -16.99 6.41 7.57
CA TYR A 88 -15.66 5.84 7.34
C TYR A 88 -14.99 5.36 8.64
N ASP A 89 -15.74 5.30 9.75
CA ASP A 89 -15.41 4.56 10.98
C ASP A 89 -16.15 3.23 10.94
N ILE A 90 -15.60 2.25 10.20
CA ILE A 90 -16.23 0.95 9.94
C ILE A 90 -16.15 0.06 11.18
N ASN A 91 -15.11 0.24 12.00
CA ASN A 91 -14.86 -0.61 13.17
C ASN A 91 -15.48 -0.05 14.48
N GLY A 92 -15.95 1.20 14.49
CA GLY A 92 -16.62 1.87 15.61
C GLY A 92 -15.68 2.43 16.68
N ASP A 93 -14.39 2.61 16.39
CA ASP A 93 -13.38 3.12 17.32
C ASP A 93 -13.30 4.66 17.38
N LYS A 94 -14.14 5.35 16.59
CA LYS A 94 -14.22 6.81 16.43
C LYS A 94 -13.06 7.41 15.64
N TYR A 95 -12.36 6.61 14.84
CA TYR A 95 -11.37 7.07 13.88
C TYR A 95 -11.81 6.76 12.45
N VAL A 96 -11.44 7.64 11.52
CA VAL A 96 -11.57 7.35 10.09
C VAL A 96 -10.53 6.28 9.72
N ASP A 97 -11.00 5.14 9.22
CA ASP A 97 -10.14 3.97 8.94
C ASP A 97 -9.12 4.23 7.83
N THR A 98 -9.48 5.05 6.84
CA THR A 98 -8.60 5.35 5.70
C THR A 98 -8.79 6.77 5.21
N PHE A 99 -7.72 7.56 5.25
CA PHE A 99 -7.71 8.93 4.74
C PHE A 99 -6.52 9.14 3.79
N VAL A 100 -6.81 9.40 2.52
CA VAL A 100 -5.80 9.57 1.47
C VAL A 100 -5.81 11.01 0.97
N VAL A 101 -4.64 11.67 1.05
CA VAL A 101 -4.40 13.00 0.53
C VAL A 101 -3.70 12.87 -0.82
N VAL A 102 -4.44 13.13 -1.90
CA VAL A 102 -3.85 13.25 -3.23
C VAL A 102 -3.36 14.68 -3.44
N HIS A 103 -2.07 14.85 -3.71
CA HIS A 103 -1.47 16.16 -3.96
C HIS A 103 -1.23 16.39 -5.45
N ALA A 104 -1.24 17.65 -5.90
CA ALA A 104 -0.96 17.99 -7.30
C ALA A 104 0.51 17.77 -7.67
N GLY A 105 0.80 17.54 -8.96
CA GLY A 105 2.13 17.19 -9.47
C GLY A 105 2.56 15.75 -9.15
N GLY A 106 3.78 15.43 -9.56
CA GLY A 106 4.42 14.14 -9.26
C GLY A 106 4.99 14.08 -7.85
N GLY A 107 5.24 12.86 -7.37
CA GLY A 107 5.82 12.60 -6.06
C GLY A 107 7.34 12.68 -6.06
N ALA A 108 7.93 12.79 -4.87
CA ALA A 108 9.37 12.84 -4.67
C ALA A 108 10.04 11.48 -4.95
N GLU A 109 9.31 10.37 -4.87
CA GLU A 109 9.81 9.04 -5.24
C GLU A 109 10.21 8.96 -6.73
N GLN A 110 9.69 9.86 -7.56
CA GLN A 110 10.08 10.03 -8.95
C GLN A 110 11.17 11.09 -9.09
N GLY A 111 12.43 10.67 -8.98
CA GLY A 111 13.60 11.52 -9.22
C GLY A 111 14.15 12.24 -7.99
N ALA A 112 13.66 11.92 -6.79
CA ALA A 112 14.19 12.38 -5.50
C ALA A 112 14.24 13.92 -5.35
N ASP A 113 13.26 14.65 -5.91
CA ASP A 113 13.18 16.10 -5.76
C ASP A 113 12.67 16.47 -4.35
N PRO A 114 13.51 17.10 -3.50
CA PRO A 114 13.15 17.41 -2.11
C PRO A 114 12.04 18.45 -1.97
N ASN A 115 11.63 19.11 -3.07
CA ASN A 115 10.56 20.11 -3.10
C ASN A 115 9.20 19.52 -3.49
N LYS A 116 9.12 18.22 -3.78
CA LYS A 116 7.88 17.46 -3.97
C LYS A 116 7.54 16.70 -2.70
N ILE A 117 6.31 16.25 -2.54
CA ILE A 117 5.93 15.41 -1.40
C ILE A 117 6.27 13.96 -1.72
N TRP A 118 6.85 13.24 -0.77
CA TRP A 118 7.06 11.81 -0.85
C TRP A 118 5.75 11.07 -0.52
N SER A 119 5.43 10.01 -1.26
CA SER A 119 4.29 9.16 -0.93
C SER A 119 4.57 8.39 0.35
N LEU A 120 3.72 8.54 1.37
CA LEU A 120 3.98 7.91 2.67
C LEU A 120 2.73 7.80 3.52
N GLN A 121 2.72 6.78 4.38
CA GLN A 121 1.83 6.71 5.54
C GLN A 121 2.42 7.50 6.71
N TRP A 122 1.59 8.32 7.36
CA TRP A 122 1.97 8.91 8.65
C TRP A 122 0.79 9.18 9.58
N ASN A 123 1.14 9.53 10.82
CA ASN A 123 0.18 9.87 11.86
C ASN A 123 0.20 11.38 12.13
N ILE A 124 -0.97 11.98 12.28
CA ILE A 124 -1.15 13.37 12.71
C ILE A 124 -0.91 13.46 14.21
N VAL A 125 0.02 14.35 14.59
CA VAL A 125 0.22 14.72 16.00
C VAL A 125 -1.00 15.54 16.44
N ASN A 126 -1.71 15.06 17.46
CA ASN A 126 -3.04 15.51 17.87
C ASN A 126 -4.09 15.32 16.76
N PRO A 127 -4.80 14.17 16.73
CA PRO A 127 -5.81 13.87 15.72
C PRO A 127 -6.83 15.00 15.54
N VAL A 128 -7.26 15.23 14.30
CA VAL A 128 -8.23 16.29 13.99
C VAL A 128 -9.64 15.74 14.05
N GLU A 129 -10.50 16.40 14.83
CA GLU A 129 -11.91 16.03 14.96
C GLU A 129 -12.74 16.53 13.76
N VAL A 130 -13.58 15.64 13.22
CA VAL A 130 -14.54 15.93 12.16
C VAL A 130 -15.87 15.31 12.57
N GLY A 131 -16.80 16.11 13.09
CA GLY A 131 -18.05 15.60 13.64
C GLY A 131 -17.79 14.71 14.85
N SER A 132 -18.19 13.43 14.79
CA SER A 132 -18.03 12.48 15.90
C SER A 132 -16.76 11.61 15.82
N VAL A 133 -16.04 11.67 14.69
CA VAL A 133 -14.84 10.89 14.41
C VAL A 133 -13.57 11.74 14.38
N LYS A 134 -12.42 11.08 14.38
CA LYS A 134 -11.08 11.69 14.32
C LYS A 134 -10.28 11.15 13.15
N VAL A 135 -9.52 12.03 12.50
CA VAL A 135 -8.50 11.59 11.53
C VAL A 135 -7.15 11.56 12.24
N PHE A 136 -6.58 10.36 12.35
CA PHE A 136 -5.29 10.10 13.00
C PHE A 136 -4.22 9.69 12.00
N ALA A 137 -4.46 8.65 11.21
CA ALA A 137 -3.54 8.18 10.18
C ALA A 137 -3.95 8.72 8.81
N PHE A 138 -2.98 8.97 7.95
CA PHE A 138 -3.20 9.37 6.57
C PHE A 138 -2.12 8.80 5.65
N LEU A 139 -2.42 8.83 4.36
CA LEU A 139 -1.48 8.58 3.27
C LEU A 139 -1.39 9.84 2.39
N THR A 140 -0.19 10.20 1.92
CA THR A 140 -0.02 11.09 0.75
C THR A 140 0.33 10.31 -0.50
N ILE A 141 -0.28 10.66 -1.65
CA ILE A 141 0.11 10.18 -2.98
C ILE A 141 0.04 11.30 -4.02
N PRO A 142 0.83 11.24 -5.11
CA PRO A 142 0.80 12.26 -6.14
C PRO A 142 -0.38 12.12 -7.10
N GLU A 143 -0.63 13.18 -7.88
CA GLU A 143 -1.71 13.17 -8.85
C GLU A 143 -1.45 12.24 -10.03
N ASP A 144 -0.20 11.84 -10.26
CA ASP A 144 0.21 10.89 -11.30
C ASP A 144 0.48 9.47 -10.76
N CYS A 145 0.00 9.18 -9.54
CA CYS A 145 0.17 7.90 -8.85
C CYS A 145 -0.23 6.69 -9.73
N SER A 146 0.65 5.68 -9.72
CA SER A 146 0.41 4.38 -10.36
C SER A 146 -0.44 3.46 -9.49
N LEU A 147 -0.97 2.38 -10.07
CA LEU A 147 -1.70 1.36 -9.31
C LEU A 147 -0.82 0.75 -8.21
N GLY A 148 0.40 0.37 -8.55
CA GLY A 148 1.32 -0.27 -7.62
C GLY A 148 1.75 0.63 -6.46
N LEU A 149 1.98 1.93 -6.72
CA LEU A 149 2.24 2.89 -5.65
C LEU A 149 1.02 3.03 -4.72
N ALA A 150 -0.19 3.17 -5.27
CA ALA A 150 -1.40 3.25 -4.46
C ALA A 150 -1.62 1.99 -3.60
N CYS A 151 -1.38 0.80 -4.15
CA CYS A 151 -1.48 -0.45 -3.41
C CYS A 151 -0.40 -0.57 -2.32
N HIS A 152 0.86 -0.25 -2.63
CA HIS A 152 1.97 -0.31 -1.67
C HIS A 152 1.66 0.52 -0.42
N GLU A 153 1.26 1.76 -0.63
CA GLU A 153 0.98 2.71 0.43
C GLU A 153 -0.26 2.37 1.26
N LEU A 154 -1.30 1.82 0.63
CA LEU A 154 -2.45 1.28 1.36
C LEU A 154 -2.06 0.05 2.19
N GLY A 155 -1.06 -0.71 1.75
CA GLY A 155 -0.42 -1.78 2.52
C GLY A 155 0.02 -1.33 3.91
N HIS A 156 0.72 -0.20 3.97
CA HIS A 156 1.10 0.43 5.23
C HIS A 156 -0.12 0.88 6.04
N LEU A 157 -1.02 1.65 5.42
CA LEU A 157 -2.10 2.33 6.13
C LEU A 157 -3.12 1.37 6.74
N ILE A 158 -3.48 0.31 6.01
CA ILE A 158 -4.61 -0.56 6.39
C ILE A 158 -4.13 -1.87 7.02
N PHE A 159 -3.04 -2.44 6.50
CA PHE A 159 -2.57 -3.75 6.95
C PHE A 159 -1.35 -3.66 7.87
N SER A 160 -0.85 -2.44 8.13
CA SER A 160 0.35 -2.21 8.95
C SER A 160 1.56 -3.01 8.46
N TRP A 161 1.67 -3.22 7.14
CA TRP A 161 2.82 -3.89 6.57
C TRP A 161 4.03 -2.95 6.57
N PRO A 162 5.24 -3.44 6.91
CA PRO A 162 6.46 -2.65 6.80
C PRO A 162 6.96 -2.63 5.34
N ASP A 163 7.89 -1.72 5.05
CA ASP A 163 8.71 -1.83 3.85
C ASP A 163 9.62 -3.06 3.94
N PHE A 164 9.78 -3.76 2.82
CA PHE A 164 10.69 -4.89 2.67
C PHE A 164 11.79 -4.62 1.65
N TYR A 165 12.15 -3.35 1.47
CA TYR A 165 13.38 -2.91 0.81
C TYR A 165 14.21 -2.11 1.81
N ASP A 166 15.50 -1.94 1.52
CA ASP A 166 16.36 -1.09 2.34
C ASP A 166 16.05 0.39 2.07
N GLY A 167 15.49 1.06 3.09
CA GLY A 167 15.10 2.47 3.03
C GLY A 167 16.18 3.43 3.52
N ASP A 168 17.26 2.93 4.13
CA ASP A 168 18.36 3.78 4.55
C ASP A 168 19.41 3.88 3.43
N ASN A 169 19.98 5.07 3.22
CA ASN A 169 21.01 5.31 2.20
C ASN A 169 22.37 4.77 2.69
N TRP A 170 22.43 3.53 3.17
CA TRP A 170 23.69 2.89 3.55
C TRP A 170 24.45 2.39 2.30
N PRO A 171 25.79 2.28 2.38
CA PRO A 171 26.59 1.86 1.23
C PRO A 171 26.29 0.45 0.69
N ASP A 172 25.51 -0.36 1.43
CA ASP A 172 25.17 -1.75 1.09
C ASP A 172 23.65 -1.95 0.90
N ASN A 173 22.96 -1.02 0.22
CA ASN A 173 21.52 -1.15 -0.07
C ASN A 173 21.18 -2.50 -0.71
N SER A 174 20.27 -3.22 -0.07
CA SER A 174 19.62 -4.40 -0.62
C SER A 174 18.29 -4.03 -1.24
N GLU A 175 17.90 -4.72 -2.33
CA GLU A 175 16.52 -4.68 -2.85
C GLU A 175 15.51 -5.32 -1.87
N GLY A 176 16.00 -5.98 -0.81
CA GLY A 176 15.20 -6.77 0.12
C GLY A 176 14.42 -7.85 -0.62
N SER A 177 13.09 -7.84 -0.49
CA SER A 177 12.18 -8.72 -1.24
C SER A 177 12.09 -8.39 -2.74
N GLY A 178 12.53 -7.19 -3.13
CA GLY A 178 12.65 -6.74 -4.51
C GLY A 178 11.35 -6.82 -5.30
N LYS A 179 11.47 -7.18 -6.58
CA LYS A 179 10.34 -7.26 -7.53
C LYS A 179 9.32 -8.37 -7.23
N TRP A 180 9.51 -9.16 -6.18
CA TRP A 180 8.65 -10.29 -5.83
C TRP A 180 7.55 -9.93 -4.83
N ASP A 181 7.68 -8.77 -4.16
CA ASP A 181 6.73 -8.31 -3.15
C ASP A 181 6.22 -6.90 -3.48
N LEU A 182 4.92 -6.68 -3.25
CA LEU A 182 4.31 -5.36 -3.25
C LEU A 182 5.04 -4.40 -2.30
N MET A 183 5.45 -4.88 -1.12
CA MET A 183 6.16 -4.08 -0.11
C MET A 183 7.66 -3.94 -0.41
N GLY A 184 8.14 -4.55 -1.50
CA GLY A 184 9.46 -4.33 -2.09
C GLY A 184 9.40 -3.44 -3.33
N SER A 185 10.35 -3.60 -4.25
CA SER A 185 10.32 -2.95 -5.56
C SER A 185 9.26 -3.55 -6.53
N GLY A 186 8.52 -4.57 -6.11
CA GLY A 186 7.43 -5.17 -6.88
C GLY A 186 6.23 -4.24 -7.07
N SER A 187 6.09 -3.18 -6.28
CA SER A 187 5.15 -2.06 -6.52
C SER A 187 5.42 -1.32 -7.84
N TRP A 188 6.63 -1.41 -8.39
CA TRP A 188 7.03 -0.75 -9.64
C TRP A 188 7.02 -1.67 -10.87
N ASN A 189 6.63 -2.93 -10.73
CA ASN A 189 6.51 -3.84 -11.85
C ASN A 189 5.50 -3.34 -12.91
N GLY A 190 5.70 -3.74 -14.16
CA GLY A 190 4.90 -3.26 -15.30
C GLY A 190 5.62 -2.32 -16.25
N SER A 191 5.00 -2.13 -17.42
CA SER A 191 5.35 -1.07 -18.37
C SER A 191 4.06 -0.38 -18.83
N PRO A 192 3.77 0.86 -18.39
CA PRO A 192 4.61 1.73 -17.56
C PRO A 192 4.80 1.20 -16.12
N GLY A 193 5.83 1.67 -15.43
CA GLY A 193 6.17 1.22 -14.07
C GLY A 193 5.00 1.38 -13.08
N GLY A 194 4.78 0.36 -12.26
CA GLY A 194 3.67 0.28 -11.31
C GLY A 194 2.29 0.01 -11.92
N SER A 195 2.23 -0.33 -13.21
CA SER A 195 0.98 -0.77 -13.84
C SER A 195 0.58 -2.19 -13.48
N ARG A 196 1.54 -3.03 -13.06
CA ARG A 196 1.32 -4.45 -12.75
C ARG A 196 2.09 -4.84 -11.49
N PRO A 197 1.68 -4.36 -10.31
CA PRO A 197 2.37 -4.65 -9.06
C PRO A 197 2.35 -6.16 -8.75
N ALA A 198 3.41 -6.66 -8.13
CA ALA A 198 3.45 -8.03 -7.60
C ALA A 198 2.38 -8.24 -6.51
N HIS A 199 1.94 -9.49 -6.28
CA HIS A 199 1.23 -9.82 -5.03
C HIS A 199 2.12 -9.55 -3.80
N PRO A 200 1.54 -9.27 -2.62
CA PRO A 200 2.30 -9.19 -1.38
C PRO A 200 2.93 -10.55 -1.02
N SER A 201 3.98 -10.54 -0.20
CA SER A 201 4.63 -11.76 0.34
C SER A 201 3.67 -12.73 1.04
N ALA A 202 4.12 -13.97 1.22
CA ALA A 202 3.41 -14.97 2.00
C ALA A 202 3.22 -14.50 3.46
N TRP A 203 4.15 -13.75 4.03
CA TRP A 203 4.11 -13.17 5.37
C TRP A 203 3.01 -12.14 5.49
N CYS A 204 2.93 -11.21 4.52
CA CYS A 204 1.86 -10.22 4.44
C CYS A 204 0.49 -10.89 4.36
N LYS A 205 0.34 -11.88 3.48
CA LYS A 205 -0.91 -12.65 3.35
C LYS A 205 -1.24 -13.44 4.62
N MET A 206 -0.24 -14.09 5.24
CA MET A 206 -0.40 -14.86 6.47
C MET A 206 -0.87 -13.96 7.62
N LYS A 207 -0.25 -12.79 7.79
CA LYS A 207 -0.60 -11.82 8.83
C LYS A 207 -2.06 -11.38 8.74
N GLN A 208 -2.60 -11.30 7.53
CA GLN A 208 -4.00 -10.92 7.28
C GLN A 208 -4.95 -12.12 7.17
N GLY A 209 -4.44 -13.36 7.29
CA GLY A 209 -5.26 -14.57 7.17
C GLY A 209 -5.79 -14.84 5.76
N TRP A 210 -5.12 -14.34 4.71
CA TRP A 210 -5.54 -14.50 3.31
C TRP A 210 -5.10 -15.83 2.69
N VAL A 211 -4.23 -16.57 3.37
CA VAL A 211 -3.70 -17.87 2.96
C VAL A 211 -3.85 -18.89 4.08
N ASN A 212 -3.94 -20.15 3.70
CA ASN A 212 -3.87 -21.29 4.59
C ASN A 212 -2.40 -21.65 4.85
N ILE A 213 -2.04 -21.79 6.13
CA ILE A 213 -0.68 -22.16 6.53
C ILE A 213 -0.60 -23.65 6.80
N ILE A 214 0.22 -24.34 6.03
CA ILE A 214 0.52 -25.77 6.20
C ILE A 214 1.85 -25.88 6.94
N ASN A 215 1.84 -26.45 8.14
CA ASN A 215 3.05 -26.65 8.93
C ASN A 215 3.70 -27.98 8.53
N ASP A 216 4.91 -27.93 8.00
CA ASP A 216 5.68 -29.10 7.62
C ASP A 216 6.77 -29.36 8.67
N THR A 217 6.53 -30.34 9.54
CA THR A 217 7.44 -30.70 10.65
C THR A 217 8.21 -32.00 10.41
N GLU A 218 8.00 -32.64 9.27
CA GLU A 218 8.62 -33.92 8.90
C GLU A 218 9.32 -33.82 7.54
N ASN A 219 10.35 -34.64 7.34
CA ASN A 219 11.04 -34.71 6.07
C ASN A 219 10.13 -35.35 5.00
N GLY A 220 10.05 -34.71 3.83
CA GLY A 220 9.22 -35.23 2.75
C GLY A 220 9.37 -34.45 1.45
N THR A 221 8.54 -34.82 0.47
CA THR A 221 8.40 -34.08 -0.79
C THR A 221 7.10 -33.31 -0.77
N ILE A 222 7.20 -31.99 -0.95
CA ILE A 222 6.04 -31.09 -1.01
C ILE A 222 5.82 -30.69 -2.47
N LYS A 223 4.56 -30.72 -2.91
CA LYS A 223 4.16 -30.19 -4.21
C LYS A 223 3.51 -28.82 -4.02
N LEU A 224 4.19 -27.77 -4.47
CA LEU A 224 3.71 -26.40 -4.35
C LEU A 224 2.93 -25.98 -5.61
N ALA A 225 1.61 -25.88 -5.49
CA ALA A 225 0.78 -25.22 -6.49
C ALA A 225 0.95 -23.69 -6.43
N ASP A 226 0.61 -22.97 -7.50
CA ASP A 226 0.67 -21.51 -7.49
C ASP A 226 -0.24 -20.96 -6.39
N VAL A 227 0.31 -20.12 -5.51
CA VAL A 227 -0.36 -19.61 -4.31
C VAL A 227 -1.63 -18.81 -4.63
N LYS A 228 -1.70 -18.16 -5.80
CA LYS A 228 -2.90 -17.39 -6.19
C LYS A 228 -4.07 -18.32 -6.45
N THR A 229 -3.81 -19.56 -6.87
CA THR A 229 -4.84 -20.59 -7.06
C THR A 229 -5.09 -21.43 -5.81
N SER A 230 -4.05 -22.02 -5.21
CA SER A 230 -4.21 -22.88 -4.03
C SER A 230 -4.65 -22.10 -2.80
N GLY A 231 -4.03 -20.93 -2.56
CA GLY A 231 -4.13 -20.22 -1.29
C GLY A 231 -3.30 -20.87 -0.17
N ASP A 232 -2.45 -21.85 -0.49
CA ASP A 232 -1.62 -22.55 0.48
C ASP A 232 -0.20 -21.98 0.52
N VAL A 233 0.29 -21.73 1.73
CA VAL A 233 1.68 -21.39 2.03
C VAL A 233 2.22 -22.42 3.02
N HIS A 234 3.40 -22.92 2.75
CA HIS A 234 4.05 -23.92 3.59
C HIS A 234 4.98 -23.24 4.59
N ARG A 235 4.95 -23.67 5.84
CA ARG A 235 5.80 -23.14 6.91
C ARG A 235 6.71 -24.23 7.46
N LEU A 236 8.00 -23.93 7.47
CA LEU A 236 9.07 -24.85 7.85
C LEU A 236 9.88 -24.26 9.00
N TRP A 237 10.26 -25.11 9.94
CA TRP A 237 11.18 -24.75 11.02
C TRP A 237 12.48 -25.51 10.89
N GLN A 238 13.53 -24.96 11.48
CA GLN A 238 14.77 -25.70 11.63
C GLN A 238 14.50 -27.04 12.36
N ASN A 239 14.92 -28.14 11.74
CA ASN A 239 14.72 -29.51 12.25
C ASN A 239 13.24 -29.90 12.50
N GLY A 240 12.27 -29.19 11.91
CA GLY A 240 10.84 -29.46 12.12
C GLY A 240 10.31 -29.06 13.51
N ASP A 241 11.09 -28.30 14.30
CA ASP A 241 10.67 -27.84 15.63
C ASP A 241 9.69 -26.67 15.54
N ALA A 242 8.39 -26.99 15.49
CA ALA A 242 7.32 -26.00 15.43
C ALA A 242 7.19 -25.10 16.68
N THR A 243 8.02 -25.31 17.71
CA THR A 243 8.09 -24.40 18.87
C THR A 243 9.11 -23.27 18.68
N GLY A 244 9.93 -23.35 17.63
CA GLY A 244 10.93 -22.34 17.28
C GLY A 244 10.32 -20.99 16.91
N ALA A 245 11.03 -19.92 17.26
CA ALA A 245 10.62 -18.54 16.94
C ALA A 245 10.88 -18.15 15.48
N GLU A 246 11.79 -18.86 14.80
CA GLU A 246 12.18 -18.63 13.41
C GLU A 246 11.67 -19.75 12.52
N TYR A 247 11.15 -19.37 11.35
CA TYR A 247 10.62 -20.28 10.35
C TYR A 247 10.79 -19.66 8.96
N PHE A 248 10.73 -20.51 7.93
CA PHE A 248 10.61 -20.09 6.54
C PHE A 248 9.17 -20.24 6.07
N LEU A 249 8.70 -19.30 5.25
CA LEU A 249 7.48 -19.46 4.47
C LEU A 249 7.85 -19.77 3.03
N LEU A 250 7.22 -20.81 2.48
CA LEU A 250 7.40 -21.22 1.10
C LEU A 250 6.10 -21.05 0.32
N GLU A 251 6.18 -20.34 -0.80
CA GLU A 251 5.12 -20.25 -1.78
C GLU A 251 5.65 -20.46 -3.20
N ASN A 252 4.80 -20.92 -4.11
CA ASN A 252 5.11 -20.97 -5.53
C ASN A 252 4.38 -19.84 -6.24
N ARG A 253 5.11 -19.04 -7.01
CA ARG A 253 4.58 -17.89 -7.77
C ARG A 253 4.85 -18.10 -9.26
N GLN A 254 3.77 -18.09 -10.03
CA GLN A 254 3.76 -18.14 -11.49
C GLN A 254 3.36 -16.76 -12.04
N GLN A 255 3.86 -16.43 -13.24
CA GLN A 255 3.64 -15.18 -13.96
C GLN A 255 2.24 -15.10 -14.57
N ILE A 256 1.23 -15.16 -13.71
CA ILE A 256 -0.19 -15.09 -14.06
C ILE A 256 -0.87 -14.03 -13.21
N MET A 257 -1.99 -13.50 -13.70
CA MET A 257 -2.76 -12.46 -12.99
C MET A 257 -1.88 -11.24 -12.65
N TYR A 258 -1.94 -10.65 -11.46
CA TYR A 258 -1.08 -9.50 -11.14
C TYR A 258 0.43 -9.80 -11.15
N ASP A 259 0.82 -11.07 -11.02
CA ASP A 259 2.21 -11.51 -11.05
C ASP A 259 2.81 -11.68 -12.46
N THR A 260 2.08 -11.35 -13.54
CA THR A 260 2.57 -11.56 -14.92
C THR A 260 3.94 -10.94 -15.20
N ASP A 261 4.32 -9.88 -14.49
CA ASP A 261 5.57 -9.16 -14.70
C ASP A 261 6.61 -9.41 -13.59
N LEU A 262 6.47 -10.49 -12.81
CA LEU A 262 7.52 -10.97 -11.90
C LEU A 262 8.83 -11.30 -12.65
N PRO A 263 10.00 -11.29 -11.99
CA PRO A 263 11.28 -11.65 -12.64
C PRO A 263 11.35 -13.08 -13.19
N GLY A 264 10.52 -13.99 -12.69
CA GLY A 264 10.45 -15.38 -13.15
C GLY A 264 9.31 -16.17 -12.52
N ASN A 265 9.33 -17.49 -12.70
CA ASN A 265 8.38 -18.43 -12.11
C ASN A 265 9.11 -19.33 -11.10
N GLY A 266 8.43 -19.74 -10.03
CA GLY A 266 8.88 -20.83 -9.17
C GLY A 266 8.75 -20.56 -7.68
N LEU A 267 9.63 -21.24 -6.93
CA LEU A 267 9.67 -21.20 -5.47
C LEU A 267 10.19 -19.85 -4.97
N LEU A 268 9.45 -19.26 -4.03
CA LEU A 268 9.91 -18.20 -3.16
C LEU A 268 9.97 -18.72 -1.73
N GLY A 269 11.09 -18.43 -1.07
CA GLY A 269 11.29 -18.69 0.35
C GLY A 269 11.65 -17.38 1.03
N GLU A 270 10.96 -17.07 2.13
CA GLU A 270 11.09 -15.85 2.93
C GLU A 270 11.10 -16.15 4.43
#